data_AF-F7K0F1-F1
#
_entry.id   AF-F7K0F1-F1
#
_cell.length_a   1.000
_cell.length_b   1.000
_cell.length_c   1.000
_cell.angle_alpha   90.00
_cell.angle_beta   90.00
_cell.angle_gamma   90.00
#
_symmetry.space_group_name_H-M   'P 1'
#
loop_
_entity.id
_entity.type
_entity.pdbx_description
1 polymer ?
#
loop_
_entity_poly.entity_id
_entity_poly.type
_entity_poly.pdbx_seq_one_letter_code
_entity_poly.pdbx_strand_id
1 'polypeptide(L)'
;MENILGVTSFLRKKIIENGGDPERETLNVIPTKDGNSYFVDSEGEYWRCYNFIEGATSYDQVESEEDFYQSAVSFGNFQRLLADYPAETLHETIKGFHDTKARFETFKKAVKEDVCGRAHSVQNEIQFVLAHEDLANAFGDMLENKELPLRVTHNDTKLNNIMIDNETHKGICVIDLDTVMPGLAMNDFGDSIRFGASTGAEDETDLDKIQCDMNLFDIYAKGFIEGCAGKLTTKEIELLPLGAKVMTFECGMRFLTDYLQGDTYFKIHRENHNLDRCRTQFKLVSDMEAKWDTMNKIIKKYH
;
A
#
# COMPACT_ATOMS: atom_id res chain seq x y z
N MET A 1 -8.00 1.69 -17.86
CA MET A 1 -8.97 2.76 -17.55
C MET A 1 -10.26 2.27 -16.92
N GLU A 2 -10.76 1.05 -17.17
CA GLU A 2 -12.04 0.59 -16.62
C GLU A 2 -12.11 0.66 -15.08
N ASN A 3 -11.10 0.16 -14.35
CA ASN A 3 -11.05 0.26 -12.89
C ASN A 3 -11.17 1.71 -12.41
N ILE A 4 -10.34 2.60 -12.98
CA ILE A 4 -10.32 4.03 -12.62
C ILE A 4 -11.69 4.65 -12.84
N LEU A 5 -12.30 4.45 -14.01
CA LEU A 5 -13.61 5.01 -14.33
C LEU A 5 -14.71 4.46 -13.42
N GLY A 6 -14.70 3.15 -13.15
CA GLY A 6 -15.66 2.50 -12.28
C GLY A 6 -15.58 3.05 -10.86
N VAL A 7 -14.36 3.12 -10.31
CA VAL A 7 -14.10 3.60 -8.95
C VAL A 7 -14.41 5.09 -8.82
N THR A 8 -13.91 5.96 -9.70
CA THR A 8 -14.15 7.41 -9.59
C THR A 8 -15.62 7.76 -9.79
N SER A 9 -16.32 7.11 -10.72
CA SER A 9 -17.76 7.32 -10.92
C SER A 9 -18.57 6.86 -9.70
N PHE A 10 -18.18 5.76 -9.07
CA PHE A 10 -18.83 5.27 -7.85
C PHE A 10 -18.57 6.18 -6.65
N LEU A 11 -17.31 6.59 -6.46
CA LEU A 11 -16.92 7.56 -5.43
C LEU A 11 -17.70 8.86 -5.60
N ARG A 12 -17.76 9.42 -6.81
CA ARG A 12 -18.52 10.63 -7.13
C ARG A 12 -19.98 10.53 -6.66
N LYS A 13 -20.65 9.41 -6.95
CA LYS A 13 -22.03 9.17 -6.49
C LYS A 13 -22.12 9.17 -4.97
N LYS A 14 -21.24 8.42 -4.28
CA LYS A 14 -21.23 8.32 -2.81
C LYS A 14 -20.91 9.65 -2.13
N ILE A 15 -20.00 10.45 -2.69
CA ILE A 15 -19.64 11.78 -2.20
C ILE A 15 -20.85 12.72 -2.28
N ILE A 16 -21.55 12.75 -3.42
CA ILE A 16 -22.77 13.55 -3.59
C ILE A 16 -23.86 13.11 -2.59
N GLU A 17 -24.08 11.80 -2.42
CA GLU A 17 -25.04 11.26 -1.45
C GLU A 17 -24.72 11.67 -0.01
N ASN A 18 -23.44 11.83 0.31
CA ASN A 18 -22.95 12.29 1.62
C ASN A 18 -22.90 13.82 1.75
N GLY A 19 -23.26 14.58 0.71
CA GLY A 19 -23.23 16.04 0.69
C GLY A 19 -21.83 16.66 0.55
N GLY A 20 -20.86 15.92 0.04
CA GLY A 20 -19.50 16.40 -0.24
C GLY A 20 -19.36 17.06 -1.62
N ASP A 21 -18.14 17.47 -1.95
CA ASP A 21 -17.75 18.08 -3.21
C ASP A 21 -17.07 17.06 -4.14
N PRO A 22 -17.79 16.50 -5.14
CA PRO A 22 -17.23 15.50 -6.03
C PRO A 22 -16.15 16.04 -7.00
N GLU A 23 -16.02 17.36 -7.18
CA GLU A 23 -14.94 17.93 -8.00
C GLU A 23 -13.60 17.94 -7.26
N ARG A 24 -13.64 17.91 -5.92
CA ARG A 24 -12.45 17.97 -5.06
C ARG A 24 -12.15 16.66 -4.35
N GLU A 25 -13.16 15.84 -4.08
CA GLU A 25 -13.02 14.62 -3.25
C GLU A 25 -12.80 13.32 -4.04
N THR A 26 -12.76 13.38 -5.38
CA THR A 26 -12.35 12.27 -6.24
C THR A 26 -11.76 12.77 -7.56
N LEU A 27 -10.98 11.92 -8.25
CA LEU A 27 -10.44 12.24 -9.57
C LEU A 27 -11.55 12.26 -10.63
N ASN A 28 -11.58 13.32 -11.43
CA ASN A 28 -12.56 13.48 -12.51
C ASN A 28 -11.85 13.38 -13.87
N VAL A 29 -12.07 12.28 -14.60
CA VAL A 29 -11.48 12.04 -15.92
C VAL A 29 -12.08 12.99 -16.95
N ILE A 30 -11.23 13.71 -17.67
CA ILE A 30 -11.62 14.55 -18.80
C ILE A 30 -11.65 13.68 -20.07
N PRO A 31 -12.82 13.49 -20.71
CA PRO A 31 -12.90 12.70 -21.93
C PRO A 31 -12.24 13.42 -23.10
N THR A 32 -11.76 12.63 -24.06
CA THR A 32 -11.35 13.13 -25.38
C THR A 32 -12.53 13.77 -26.11
N LYS A 33 -12.25 14.49 -27.21
CA LYS A 33 -13.30 15.09 -28.06
C LYS A 33 -14.29 14.05 -28.61
N ASP A 34 -13.86 12.80 -28.74
CA ASP A 34 -14.68 11.69 -29.22
C ASP A 34 -15.32 10.87 -28.08
N GLY A 35 -15.20 11.33 -26.82
CA GLY A 35 -15.83 10.71 -25.65
C GLY A 35 -15.03 9.58 -24.99
N ASN A 36 -13.86 9.21 -25.52
CA ASN A 36 -13.00 8.19 -24.91
C ASN A 36 -12.33 8.68 -23.63
N SER A 37 -11.99 7.77 -22.72
CA SER A 37 -11.35 8.06 -21.43
C SER A 37 -9.84 8.24 -21.47
N TYR A 38 -9.22 7.95 -22.62
CA TYR A 38 -7.82 8.17 -22.89
C TYR A 38 -7.63 8.47 -24.39
N PHE A 39 -6.50 9.07 -24.72
CA PHE A 39 -6.04 9.35 -26.08
C PHE A 39 -4.78 8.54 -26.37
N VAL A 40 -4.66 8.03 -27.59
CA VAL A 40 -3.41 7.41 -28.07
C VAL A 40 -2.81 8.34 -29.10
N ASP A 41 -1.56 8.78 -28.87
CA ASP A 41 -0.90 9.71 -29.77
C ASP A 41 -0.35 9.04 -31.04
N SER A 42 0.31 9.82 -31.89
CA SER A 42 0.90 9.33 -33.13
C SER A 42 2.07 8.37 -32.94
N GLU A 43 2.68 8.33 -31.76
CA GLU A 43 3.78 7.44 -31.41
C GLU A 43 3.28 6.13 -30.75
N GLY A 44 1.98 6.05 -30.44
CA GLY A 44 1.36 4.90 -29.78
C GLY A 44 1.34 5.00 -28.26
N GLU A 45 1.68 6.17 -27.71
CA GLU A 45 1.68 6.42 -26.26
C GLU A 45 0.29 6.81 -25.76
N TYR A 46 0.02 6.48 -24.50
CA TYR A 46 -1.30 6.62 -23.88
C TYR A 46 -1.36 7.85 -22.97
N TRP A 47 -2.39 8.67 -23.16
CA TRP A 47 -2.62 9.92 -22.44
C TRP A 47 -4.00 9.93 -21.79
N ARG A 48 -4.09 10.43 -20.56
CA ARG A 48 -5.34 10.72 -19.87
C ARG A 48 -5.26 12.10 -19.21
N CYS A 49 -6.39 12.70 -18.94
CA CYS A 49 -6.47 13.99 -18.25
C CYS A 49 -7.45 13.91 -17.09
N TYR A 50 -7.13 14.64 -16.03
CA TYR A 50 -8.00 14.83 -14.88
C TYR A 50 -8.26 16.32 -14.67
N ASN A 51 -9.40 16.67 -14.05
CA ASN A 51 -9.56 18.00 -13.47
C ASN A 51 -8.48 18.21 -12.41
N PHE A 52 -7.84 19.38 -12.42
CA PHE A 52 -6.90 19.75 -11.37
C PHE A 52 -7.67 20.08 -10.08
N ILE A 53 -7.25 19.49 -8.96
CA ILE A 53 -7.87 19.74 -7.65
C ILE A 53 -7.22 21.00 -7.06
N GLU A 54 -7.95 22.10 -7.08
CA GLU A 54 -7.48 23.39 -6.55
C GLU A 54 -7.56 23.46 -5.01
N GLY A 55 -6.73 24.31 -4.42
CA GLY A 55 -6.73 24.57 -2.98
C GLY A 55 -6.27 23.38 -2.12
N ALA A 56 -5.52 22.45 -2.70
CA ALA A 56 -5.00 21.28 -2.00
C ALA A 56 -3.55 20.97 -2.42
N THR A 57 -2.81 20.34 -1.52
CA THR A 57 -1.39 20.00 -1.68
C THR A 57 -1.14 18.57 -1.23
N SER A 58 -0.19 17.88 -1.87
CA SER A 58 0.34 16.59 -1.44
C SER A 58 1.73 16.78 -0.85
N TYR A 59 2.08 16.00 0.17
CA TYR A 59 3.42 16.02 0.78
C TYR A 59 4.24 14.80 0.35
N ASP A 60 5.50 15.01 -0.02
CA ASP A 60 6.41 13.92 -0.40
C ASP A 60 6.81 13.05 0.80
N GLN A 61 6.79 13.61 2.02
CA GLN A 61 7.13 12.94 3.26
C GLN A 61 6.22 13.41 4.40
N VAL A 62 6.08 12.58 5.43
CA VAL A 62 5.37 12.93 6.66
C VAL A 62 6.14 14.06 7.36
N GLU A 63 5.58 15.28 7.38
CA GLU A 63 6.18 16.43 8.08
C GLU A 63 5.69 16.54 9.53
N SER A 64 4.47 16.05 9.80
CA SER A 64 3.85 16.05 11.11
C SER A 64 3.01 14.80 11.37
N GLU A 65 2.74 14.53 12.65
CA GLU A 65 1.80 13.49 13.07
C GLU A 65 0.39 13.68 12.49
N GLU A 66 -0.02 14.93 12.27
CA GLU A 66 -1.32 15.26 11.70
C GLU A 66 -1.41 14.85 10.22
N ASP A 67 -0.34 15.04 9.43
CA ASP A 67 -0.33 14.60 8.02
C ASP A 67 -0.49 13.08 7.93
N PHE A 68 0.15 12.34 8.84
CA PHE A 68 0.03 10.89 8.89
C PHE A 68 -1.37 10.45 9.34
N TYR A 69 -1.96 11.13 10.31
CA TYR A 69 -3.35 10.91 10.71
C TYR A 69 -4.33 11.16 9.56
N GLN A 70 -4.20 12.28 8.84
CA GLN A 70 -5.08 12.64 7.73
C GLN A 70 -4.93 11.68 6.54
N SER A 71 -3.72 11.19 6.29
CA SER A 71 -3.50 10.09 5.34
C SER A 71 -4.27 8.85 5.72
N ALA A 72 -4.21 8.46 7.00
CA ALA A 72 -4.90 7.29 7.51
C ALA A 72 -6.43 7.44 7.38
N VAL A 73 -6.96 8.59 7.79
CA VAL A 73 -8.39 8.93 7.63
C VAL A 73 -8.80 8.86 6.17
N SER A 74 -7.96 9.35 5.25
CA SER A 74 -8.26 9.34 3.81
C SER A 74 -8.34 7.94 3.23
N PHE A 75 -7.37 7.07 3.51
CA PHE A 75 -7.41 5.67 3.06
C PHE A 75 -8.52 4.86 3.75
N GLY A 76 -8.78 5.11 5.04
CA GLY A 76 -9.94 4.54 5.72
C GLY A 76 -11.26 4.98 5.10
N ASN A 77 -11.39 6.27 4.78
CA ASN A 77 -12.56 6.81 4.09
C ASN A 77 -12.71 6.24 2.67
N PHE A 78 -11.61 6.02 1.96
CA PHE A 78 -11.62 5.34 0.66
C PHE A 78 -12.21 3.93 0.78
N GLN A 79 -11.75 3.14 1.76
CA GLN A 79 -12.32 1.82 2.08
C GLN A 79 -13.82 1.92 2.44
N ARG A 80 -14.22 2.94 3.21
CA ARG A 80 -15.62 3.19 3.59
C ARG A 80 -16.50 3.48 2.37
N LEU A 81 -16.09 4.41 1.51
CA LEU A 81 -16.86 4.85 0.35
C LEU A 81 -17.02 3.71 -0.67
N LEU A 82 -16.04 2.82 -0.78
CA LEU A 82 -16.05 1.68 -1.69
C LEU A 82 -16.53 0.37 -1.06
N ALA A 83 -17.01 0.39 0.19
CA ALA A 83 -17.43 -0.82 0.89
C ALA A 83 -18.56 -1.60 0.18
N ASP A 84 -19.40 -0.90 -0.61
CA ASP A 84 -20.49 -1.51 -1.38
C ASP A 84 -20.14 -1.66 -2.88
N TYR A 85 -18.89 -1.37 -3.28
CA TYR A 85 -18.43 -1.57 -4.66
C TYR A 85 -18.18 -3.07 -4.91
N PRO A 86 -18.64 -3.64 -6.04
CA PRO A 86 -18.41 -5.06 -6.36
C PRO A 86 -16.95 -5.27 -6.77
N ALA A 87 -16.07 -5.48 -5.79
CA ALA A 87 -14.62 -5.54 -5.99
C ALA A 87 -14.19 -6.58 -7.03
N GLU A 88 -14.91 -7.70 -7.14
CA GLU A 88 -14.70 -8.77 -8.11
C GLU A 88 -14.86 -8.33 -9.58
N THR A 89 -15.42 -7.14 -9.83
CA THR A 89 -15.56 -6.57 -11.18
C THR A 89 -14.31 -5.80 -11.63
N LEU A 90 -13.37 -5.51 -10.72
CA LEU A 90 -12.12 -4.85 -11.06
C LEU A 90 -11.13 -5.84 -11.66
N HIS A 91 -10.33 -5.35 -12.61
CA HIS A 91 -9.22 -6.11 -13.17
C HIS A 91 -7.99 -6.05 -12.26
N GLU A 92 -7.19 -7.11 -12.21
CA GLU A 92 -5.83 -7.02 -11.67
C GLU A 92 -4.95 -6.23 -12.64
N THR A 93 -4.61 -4.98 -12.31
CA THR A 93 -3.76 -4.15 -13.18
C THR A 93 -2.32 -4.65 -13.24
N ILE A 94 -1.86 -5.24 -12.13
CA ILE A 94 -0.64 -6.02 -12.04
C ILE A 94 -1.00 -7.40 -11.47
N LYS A 95 -0.94 -8.43 -12.31
CA LYS A 95 -1.32 -9.78 -11.90
C LYS A 95 -0.49 -10.26 -10.69
N GLY A 96 -1.17 -10.70 -9.64
CA GLY A 96 -0.52 -11.18 -8.41
C GLY A 96 0.36 -10.10 -7.74
N PHE A 97 -0.09 -8.85 -7.71
CA PHE A 97 0.70 -7.75 -7.14
C PHE A 97 1.07 -8.02 -5.67
N HIS A 98 0.04 -8.26 -4.84
CA HIS A 98 0.17 -8.64 -3.42
C HIS A 98 -0.19 -10.11 -3.17
N ASP A 99 0.10 -10.97 -4.15
CA ASP A 99 0.11 -12.42 -3.94
C ASP A 99 1.46 -12.81 -3.33
N THR A 100 1.60 -12.60 -2.02
CA THR A 100 2.87 -12.82 -1.31
C THR A 100 3.36 -14.27 -1.44
N LYS A 101 2.44 -15.24 -1.54
CA LYS A 101 2.72 -16.66 -1.78
C LYS A 101 3.37 -16.88 -3.14
N ALA A 102 2.81 -16.31 -4.21
CA ALA A 102 3.44 -16.38 -5.53
C ALA A 102 4.78 -15.61 -5.60
N ARG A 103 4.90 -14.50 -4.88
CA ARG A 103 6.17 -13.75 -4.75
C ARG A 103 7.23 -14.59 -4.04
N PHE A 104 6.85 -15.37 -3.03
CA PHE A 104 7.74 -16.30 -2.33
C PHE A 104 8.26 -17.41 -3.23
N GLU A 105 7.41 -18.00 -4.08
CA GLU A 105 7.86 -18.96 -5.09
C GLU A 105 8.84 -18.33 -6.11
N THR A 106 8.56 -17.09 -6.51
CA THR A 106 9.45 -16.34 -7.41
C THR A 106 10.81 -16.09 -6.76
N PHE A 107 10.83 -15.74 -5.47
CA PHE A 107 12.06 -15.58 -4.70
C PHE A 107 12.85 -16.89 -4.62
N LYS A 108 12.22 -18.01 -4.26
CA LYS A 108 12.87 -19.33 -4.20
C LYS A 108 13.52 -19.70 -5.55
N LYS A 109 12.84 -19.38 -6.66
CA LYS A 109 13.39 -19.56 -8.00
C LYS A 109 14.60 -18.66 -8.26
N ALA A 110 14.54 -17.38 -7.92
CA ALA A 110 15.66 -16.44 -8.10
C ALA A 110 16.92 -16.87 -7.32
N VAL A 111 16.76 -17.35 -6.08
CA VAL A 111 17.86 -17.91 -5.27
C VAL A 111 18.48 -19.14 -5.93
N LYS A 112 17.66 -20.02 -6.50
CA LYS A 112 18.13 -21.24 -7.16
C LYS A 112 18.87 -20.95 -8.46
N GLU A 113 18.37 -19.99 -9.24
CA GLU A 113 18.96 -19.61 -10.52
C GLU A 113 20.24 -18.78 -10.34
N ASP A 114 20.28 -17.93 -9.31
CA ASP A 114 21.41 -17.08 -8.93
C ASP A 114 22.12 -16.46 -10.15
N VAL A 115 21.34 -15.86 -11.05
CA VAL A 115 21.80 -15.41 -12.38
C VAL A 115 22.96 -14.41 -12.31
N CYS A 116 23.07 -13.67 -11.21
CA CYS A 116 24.14 -12.72 -10.96
C CYS A 116 25.25 -13.26 -10.03
N GLY A 117 25.14 -14.50 -9.51
CA GLY A 117 26.10 -15.06 -8.56
C GLY A 117 26.12 -14.34 -7.21
N ARG A 118 25.02 -13.67 -6.84
CA ARG A 118 24.91 -12.80 -5.65
C ARG A 118 24.40 -13.54 -4.41
N ALA A 119 23.77 -14.72 -4.57
CA ALA A 119 23.14 -15.43 -3.45
C ALA A 119 24.13 -15.76 -2.32
N HIS A 120 25.37 -16.12 -2.66
CA HIS A 120 26.39 -16.50 -1.68
C HIS A 120 26.71 -15.38 -0.65
N SER A 121 26.51 -14.11 -1.00
CA SER A 121 26.82 -12.97 -0.14
C SER A 121 25.65 -12.50 0.73
N VAL A 122 24.46 -13.09 0.58
CA VAL A 122 23.21 -12.66 1.25
C VAL A 122 22.46 -13.82 1.90
N GLN A 123 23.19 -14.80 2.43
CA GLN A 123 22.61 -16.01 3.01
C GLN A 123 21.71 -15.73 4.23
N ASN A 124 22.02 -14.69 5.02
CA ASN A 124 21.20 -14.32 6.18
C ASN A 124 19.85 -13.77 5.73
N GLU A 125 19.83 -12.91 4.72
CA GLU A 125 18.63 -12.34 4.12
C GLU A 125 17.79 -13.44 3.45
N ILE A 126 18.44 -14.39 2.77
CA ILE A 126 17.74 -15.55 2.20
C ILE A 126 17.08 -16.40 3.30
N GLN A 127 17.83 -16.72 4.35
CA GLN A 127 17.31 -17.52 5.46
C GLN A 127 16.19 -16.80 6.20
N PHE A 128 16.26 -15.47 6.29
CA PHE A 128 15.17 -14.64 6.83
C PHE A 128 13.89 -14.87 6.03
N VAL A 129 13.94 -14.76 4.69
CA VAL A 129 12.75 -15.01 3.85
C VAL A 129 12.22 -16.43 4.07
N LEU A 130 13.08 -17.44 3.96
CA LEU A 130 12.68 -18.85 4.11
C LEU A 130 12.06 -19.17 5.49
N ALA A 131 12.51 -18.51 6.55
CA ALA A 131 11.97 -18.69 7.90
C ALA A 131 10.57 -18.08 8.10
N HIS A 132 10.10 -17.25 7.17
CA HIS A 132 8.81 -16.55 7.23
C HIS A 132 7.82 -17.02 6.13
N GLU A 133 7.93 -18.26 5.65
CA GLU A 133 6.98 -18.82 4.67
C GLU A 133 5.52 -18.77 5.16
N ASP A 134 5.28 -19.00 6.45
CA ASP A 134 3.95 -18.87 7.06
C ASP A 134 3.36 -17.46 6.89
N LEU A 135 4.21 -16.42 6.97
CA LEU A 135 3.79 -15.04 6.76
C LEU A 135 3.40 -14.78 5.30
N ALA A 136 4.11 -15.39 4.35
CA ALA A 136 3.81 -15.30 2.92
C ALA A 136 2.46 -15.92 2.55
N ASN A 137 2.06 -16.98 3.26
CA ASN A 137 0.84 -17.73 3.00
C ASN A 137 -0.40 -17.16 3.71
N ALA A 138 -0.19 -16.41 4.80
CA ALA A 138 -1.25 -16.06 5.76
C ALA A 138 -2.53 -15.47 5.12
N PHE A 139 -2.39 -14.45 4.27
CA PHE A 139 -3.55 -13.80 3.65
C PHE A 139 -4.14 -14.56 2.47
N GLY A 140 -3.31 -15.24 1.67
CA GLY A 140 -3.80 -16.09 0.59
C GLY A 140 -4.69 -17.21 1.12
N ASP A 141 -4.23 -17.90 2.16
CA ASP A 141 -4.97 -19.00 2.77
C ASP A 141 -6.27 -18.51 3.46
N MET A 142 -6.25 -17.36 4.15
CA MET A 142 -7.46 -16.76 4.75
C MET A 142 -8.48 -16.30 3.69
N LEU A 143 -8.02 -15.78 2.56
CA LEU A 143 -8.89 -15.37 1.45
C LEU A 143 -9.52 -16.60 0.77
N GLU A 144 -8.74 -17.64 0.49
CA GLU A 144 -9.23 -18.91 -0.06
C GLU A 144 -10.29 -19.57 0.85
N ASN A 145 -10.07 -19.49 2.17
CA ASN A 145 -11.00 -19.99 3.19
C ASN A 145 -12.20 -19.08 3.45
N LYS A 146 -12.31 -17.93 2.76
CA LYS A 146 -13.37 -16.92 2.91
C LYS A 146 -13.47 -16.35 4.34
N GLU A 147 -12.35 -16.30 5.06
CA GLU A 147 -12.26 -15.65 6.37
C GLU A 147 -12.15 -14.13 6.24
N LEU A 148 -11.73 -13.65 5.06
CA LEU A 148 -11.54 -12.25 4.74
C LEU A 148 -12.40 -11.84 3.53
N PRO A 149 -13.05 -10.67 3.56
CA PRO A 149 -13.76 -10.15 2.42
C PRO A 149 -12.78 -9.57 1.38
N LEU A 150 -13.10 -9.77 0.10
CA LEU A 150 -12.44 -9.06 -0.98
C LEU A 150 -12.95 -7.62 -1.02
N ARG A 151 -12.04 -6.64 -1.14
CA ARG A 151 -12.34 -5.21 -1.19
C ARG A 151 -11.68 -4.54 -2.37
N VAL A 152 -12.11 -3.32 -2.67
CA VAL A 152 -11.33 -2.42 -3.52
C VAL A 152 -10.17 -1.89 -2.69
N THR A 153 -8.94 -2.08 -3.16
CA THR A 153 -7.73 -1.57 -2.51
C THR A 153 -6.97 -0.63 -3.42
N HIS A 154 -6.23 0.29 -2.83
CA HIS A 154 -5.37 1.22 -3.55
C HIS A 154 -4.07 0.55 -4.00
N ASN A 155 -3.46 -0.23 -3.11
CA ASN A 155 -2.22 -0.99 -3.29
C ASN A 155 -0.94 -0.14 -3.41
N ASP A 156 -1.04 1.18 -3.29
CA ASP A 156 0.11 2.10 -3.19
C ASP A 156 -0.23 3.27 -2.26
N THR A 157 -0.26 3.02 -0.95
CA THR A 157 -0.88 3.91 0.04
C THR A 157 0.11 4.91 0.66
N LYS A 158 0.96 5.49 -0.17
CA LYS A 158 1.90 6.56 0.20
C LYS A 158 1.16 7.87 0.51
N LEU A 159 1.71 8.67 1.41
CA LEU A 159 1.15 9.98 1.79
C LEU A 159 0.99 10.92 0.59
N ASN A 160 1.93 10.90 -0.37
CA ASN A 160 1.88 11.75 -1.55
C ASN A 160 0.75 11.40 -2.52
N ASN A 161 0.07 10.27 -2.31
CA ASN A 161 -1.15 9.89 -3.02
C ASN A 161 -2.42 10.44 -2.34
N ILE A 162 -2.28 11.35 -1.37
CA ILE A 162 -3.38 12.06 -0.72
C ILE A 162 -3.27 13.57 -1.01
N MET A 163 -4.36 14.15 -1.51
CA MET A 163 -4.54 15.59 -1.58
C MET A 163 -5.08 16.11 -0.26
N ILE A 164 -4.38 17.06 0.36
CA ILE A 164 -4.76 17.69 1.64
C ILE A 164 -5.20 19.13 1.37
N ASP A 165 -6.37 19.49 1.87
CA ASP A 165 -6.94 20.82 1.71
C ASP A 165 -6.12 21.88 2.48
N ASN A 166 -5.74 22.95 1.78
CA ASN A 166 -4.80 23.95 2.31
C ASN A 166 -5.39 24.81 3.44
N GLU A 167 -6.72 24.89 3.58
CA GLU A 167 -7.36 25.69 4.63
C GLU A 167 -7.69 24.86 5.87
N THR A 168 -8.23 23.66 5.65
CA THR A 168 -8.72 22.79 6.72
C THR A 168 -7.72 21.75 7.18
N HIS A 169 -6.65 21.53 6.42
CA HIS A 169 -5.66 20.46 6.60
C HIS A 169 -6.27 19.05 6.57
N LYS A 170 -7.46 18.88 6.00
CA LYS A 170 -8.09 17.56 5.87
C LYS A 170 -7.65 16.89 4.57
N GLY A 171 -7.42 15.58 4.62
CA GLY A 171 -7.28 14.79 3.41
C GLY A 171 -8.63 14.72 2.66
N ILE A 172 -8.64 15.16 1.41
CA ILE A 172 -9.86 15.31 0.61
C ILE A 172 -9.96 14.31 -0.54
N CYS A 173 -8.84 13.89 -1.15
CA CYS A 173 -8.87 13.00 -2.30
C CYS A 173 -7.70 12.03 -2.29
N VAL A 174 -7.99 10.75 -2.53
CA VAL A 174 -6.98 9.74 -2.89
C VAL A 174 -6.73 9.83 -4.39
N ILE A 175 -5.47 9.95 -4.79
CA ILE A 175 -5.01 10.02 -6.19
C ILE A 175 -4.12 8.82 -6.53
N ASP A 176 -3.61 8.76 -7.75
CA ASP A 176 -2.78 7.65 -8.25
C ASP A 176 -3.48 6.28 -8.24
N LEU A 177 -4.65 6.22 -8.91
CA LEU A 177 -5.52 5.05 -8.92
C LEU A 177 -5.07 3.93 -9.88
N ASP A 178 -3.79 3.89 -10.29
CA ASP A 178 -3.29 2.94 -11.29
C ASP A 178 -3.21 1.49 -10.78
N THR A 179 -2.96 1.33 -9.48
CA THR A 179 -2.95 0.04 -8.82
C THR A 179 -4.26 -0.28 -8.11
N VAL A 180 -5.33 0.49 -8.36
CA VAL A 180 -6.63 0.17 -7.78
C VAL A 180 -7.19 -1.09 -8.42
N MET A 181 -7.38 -2.12 -7.60
CA MET A 181 -7.82 -3.46 -8.00
C MET A 181 -8.42 -4.21 -6.79
N PRO A 182 -8.91 -5.45 -6.94
CA PRO A 182 -9.37 -6.23 -5.80
C PRO A 182 -8.20 -6.60 -4.87
N GLY A 183 -8.43 -6.56 -3.57
CA GLY A 183 -7.44 -6.90 -2.55
C GLY A 183 -8.02 -6.97 -1.14
N LEU A 184 -7.14 -6.85 -0.14
CA LEU A 184 -7.48 -6.88 1.28
C LEU A 184 -7.19 -5.53 1.93
N ALA A 185 -8.09 -5.01 2.77
CA ALA A 185 -7.87 -3.73 3.47
C ALA A 185 -6.57 -3.70 4.28
N MET A 186 -6.14 -4.85 4.81
CA MET A 186 -4.89 -4.99 5.55
C MET A 186 -3.65 -4.74 4.68
N ASN A 187 -3.73 -4.90 3.35
CA ASN A 187 -2.63 -4.59 2.44
C ASN A 187 -2.44 -3.07 2.34
N ASP A 188 -3.54 -2.32 2.13
CA ASP A 188 -3.50 -0.85 2.10
C ASP A 188 -3.01 -0.27 3.43
N PHE A 189 -3.54 -0.77 4.55
CA PHE A 189 -3.07 -0.38 5.87
C PHE A 189 -1.58 -0.70 6.06
N GLY A 190 -1.19 -1.91 5.67
CA GLY A 190 0.15 -2.42 5.90
C GLY A 190 1.22 -1.68 5.10
N ASP A 191 0.94 -1.32 3.85
CA ASP A 191 1.87 -0.58 3.00
C ASP A 191 2.08 0.87 3.51
N SER A 192 1.03 1.51 4.05
CA SER A 192 1.19 2.80 4.71
C SER A 192 2.06 2.71 5.97
N ILE A 193 1.86 1.68 6.81
CA ILE A 193 2.68 1.49 8.03
C ILE A 193 4.14 1.20 7.67
N ARG A 194 4.37 0.32 6.69
CA ARG A 194 5.70 -0.07 6.21
C ARG A 194 6.55 1.16 5.87
N PHE A 195 5.97 2.13 5.19
CA PHE A 195 6.67 3.36 4.79
C PHE A 195 6.61 4.44 5.88
N GLY A 196 5.40 4.77 6.36
CA GLY A 196 5.16 5.96 7.17
C GLY A 196 5.40 5.82 8.67
N ALA A 197 5.48 4.59 9.19
CA ALA A 197 5.83 4.35 10.60
C ALA A 197 7.30 3.92 10.79
N SER A 198 8.12 3.92 9.73
CA SER A 198 9.56 3.68 9.82
C SER A 198 10.29 4.93 10.32
N THR A 199 11.18 4.78 11.31
CA THR A 199 12.01 5.90 11.83
C THR A 199 13.18 6.30 10.92
N GLY A 200 13.38 5.60 9.81
CA GLY A 200 14.42 5.94 8.83
C GLY A 200 14.00 5.62 7.40
N ALA A 201 14.80 6.10 6.45
CA ALA A 201 14.55 5.94 5.02
C ALA A 201 14.52 4.46 4.59
N GLU A 202 13.79 4.17 3.52
CA GLU A 202 13.66 2.81 2.99
C GLU A 202 15.01 2.20 2.58
N ASP A 203 16.00 3.02 2.21
CA ASP A 203 17.34 2.58 1.80
C ASP A 203 18.45 2.94 2.80
N GLU A 204 18.09 3.20 4.07
CA GLU A 204 19.04 3.49 5.15
C GLU A 204 20.02 2.32 5.37
N THR A 205 21.29 2.66 5.47
CA THR A 205 22.40 1.71 5.66
C THR A 205 22.69 1.44 7.14
N ASP A 206 22.36 2.38 8.02
CA ASP A 206 22.47 2.24 9.47
C ASP A 206 21.17 1.66 10.05
N LEU A 207 21.12 0.33 10.14
CA LEU A 207 19.93 -0.41 10.61
C LEU A 207 19.57 -0.14 12.07
N ASP A 208 20.45 0.45 12.87
CA ASP A 208 20.13 0.80 14.27
C ASP A 208 19.12 1.96 14.34
N LYS A 209 18.99 2.74 13.26
CA LYS A 209 17.98 3.80 13.12
C LYS A 209 16.62 3.29 12.67
N ILE A 210 16.50 2.02 12.27
CA ILE A 210 15.25 1.47 11.72
C ILE A 210 14.45 0.78 12.81
N GLN A 211 13.30 1.38 13.11
CA GLN A 211 12.29 0.89 14.03
C GLN A 211 10.90 1.24 13.49
N CYS A 212 9.91 0.44 13.87
CA CYS A 212 8.50 0.78 13.75
C CYS A 212 8.13 1.68 14.93
N ASP A 213 7.83 2.95 14.66
CA ASP A 213 7.41 3.91 15.65
C ASP A 213 5.98 3.58 16.11
N MET A 214 5.83 3.23 17.40
CA MET A 214 4.54 2.83 17.96
C MET A 214 3.58 4.01 18.15
N ASN A 215 4.07 5.24 18.23
CA ASN A 215 3.23 6.43 18.25
C ASN A 215 2.64 6.68 16.85
N LEU A 216 3.47 6.64 15.80
CA LEU A 216 2.99 6.76 14.42
C LEU A 216 2.05 5.61 14.05
N PHE A 217 2.36 4.37 14.47
CA PHE A 217 1.45 3.24 14.30
C PHE A 217 0.09 3.46 14.98
N ASP A 218 0.05 4.00 16.21
CA ASP A 218 -1.19 4.31 16.94
C ASP A 218 -2.00 5.40 16.23
N ILE A 219 -1.33 6.48 15.81
CA ILE A 219 -1.94 7.57 15.05
C ILE A 219 -2.60 7.06 13.76
N TYR A 220 -1.87 6.25 13.00
CA TYR A 220 -2.37 5.71 11.73
C TYR A 220 -3.50 4.69 11.97
N ALA A 221 -3.35 3.80 12.96
CA ALA A 221 -4.40 2.86 13.36
C ALA A 221 -5.71 3.59 13.71
N LYS A 222 -5.61 4.64 14.52
CA LYS A 222 -6.75 5.49 14.89
C LYS A 222 -7.43 6.07 13.64
N GLY A 223 -6.67 6.80 12.82
CA GLY A 223 -7.24 7.49 11.66
C GLY A 223 -7.83 6.55 10.63
N PHE A 224 -7.16 5.42 10.34
CA PHE A 224 -7.64 4.43 9.38
C PHE A 224 -8.95 3.77 9.84
N ILE A 225 -9.03 3.36 11.11
CA ILE A 225 -10.23 2.71 11.66
C ILE A 225 -11.39 3.71 11.76
N GLU A 226 -11.13 4.93 12.22
CA GLU A 226 -12.13 6.03 12.25
C GLU A 226 -12.63 6.35 10.84
N GLY A 227 -11.74 6.46 9.86
CA GLY A 227 -12.07 6.70 8.46
C GLY A 227 -12.93 5.59 7.84
N CYS A 228 -12.68 4.33 8.22
CA CYS A 228 -13.50 3.19 7.80
C CYS A 228 -14.94 3.24 8.33
N ALA A 229 -15.21 4.00 9.40
CA ALA A 229 -16.54 4.22 10.00
C ALA A 229 -17.37 2.92 10.18
N GLY A 230 -16.73 1.86 10.69
CA GLY A 230 -17.39 0.57 10.97
C GLY A 230 -17.66 -0.32 9.75
N LYS A 231 -17.07 -0.02 8.59
CA LYS A 231 -17.19 -0.87 7.38
C LYS A 231 -16.25 -2.08 7.35
N LEU A 232 -15.23 -2.10 8.21
CA LEU A 232 -14.38 -3.28 8.41
C LEU A 232 -15.06 -4.28 9.34
N THR A 233 -14.84 -5.55 9.09
CA THR A 233 -15.21 -6.63 10.01
C THR A 233 -14.26 -6.65 11.20
N THR A 234 -14.68 -7.25 12.32
CA THR A 234 -13.81 -7.51 13.48
C THR A 234 -12.52 -8.22 13.09
N LYS A 235 -12.61 -9.24 12.24
CA LYS A 235 -11.46 -10.04 11.81
C LYS A 235 -10.44 -9.20 11.03
N GLU A 236 -10.89 -8.29 10.19
CA GLU A 236 -10.01 -7.38 9.45
C GLU A 236 -9.28 -6.41 10.38
N ILE A 237 -10.00 -5.84 11.36
CA ILE A 237 -9.41 -4.95 12.37
C ILE A 237 -8.33 -5.70 13.17
N GLU A 238 -8.64 -6.91 13.64
CA GLU A 238 -7.68 -7.76 14.37
C GLU A 238 -6.42 -8.10 13.55
N LEU A 239 -6.52 -8.11 12.22
CA LEU A 239 -5.43 -8.47 11.31
C LEU A 239 -4.64 -7.27 10.77
N LEU A 240 -4.98 -6.03 11.13
CA LEU A 240 -4.21 -4.85 10.74
C LEU A 240 -2.70 -4.93 11.13
N PRO A 241 -2.31 -5.42 12.32
CA PRO A 241 -0.89 -5.61 12.65
C PRO A 241 -0.21 -6.66 11.76
N LEU A 242 -0.95 -7.72 11.38
CA LEU A 242 -0.45 -8.72 10.45
C LEU A 242 -0.26 -8.12 9.07
N GLY A 243 -1.16 -7.25 8.62
CA GLY A 243 -1.05 -6.51 7.37
C GLY A 243 0.24 -5.71 7.27
N ALA A 244 0.56 -4.93 8.30
CA ALA A 244 1.83 -4.20 8.38
C ALA A 244 3.05 -5.14 8.22
N LYS A 245 3.02 -6.30 8.89
CA LYS A 245 4.12 -7.26 8.82
C LYS A 245 4.23 -7.93 7.45
N VAL A 246 3.11 -8.40 6.87
CA VAL A 246 3.05 -9.04 5.55
C VAL A 246 3.54 -8.09 4.46
N MET A 247 3.05 -6.85 4.45
CA MET A 247 3.42 -5.87 3.42
C MET A 247 4.89 -5.47 3.51
N THR A 248 5.42 -5.30 4.72
CA THR A 248 6.86 -5.04 4.94
C THR A 248 7.70 -6.22 4.46
N PHE A 249 7.31 -7.44 4.83
CA PHE A 249 7.99 -8.66 4.43
C PHE A 249 7.98 -8.88 2.91
N GLU A 250 6.82 -8.74 2.27
CA GLU A 250 6.66 -8.88 0.83
C GLU A 250 7.56 -7.90 0.08
N CYS A 251 7.57 -6.63 0.50
CA CYS A 251 8.39 -5.60 -0.13
C CYS A 251 9.89 -5.91 0.03
N GLY A 252 10.33 -6.29 1.23
CA GLY A 252 11.72 -6.70 1.48
C GLY A 252 12.16 -7.90 0.63
N MET A 253 11.28 -8.90 0.51
CA MET A 253 11.51 -10.07 -0.35
C MET A 253 11.58 -9.68 -1.83
N ARG A 254 10.73 -8.75 -2.29
CA ARG A 254 10.77 -8.24 -3.67
C ARG A 254 12.09 -7.51 -3.96
N PHE A 255 12.57 -6.67 -3.04
CA PHE A 255 13.88 -6.03 -3.17
C PHE A 255 15.02 -7.04 -3.24
N LEU A 256 15.02 -8.07 -2.37
CA LEU A 256 16.03 -9.12 -2.40
C LEU A 256 15.99 -9.92 -3.70
N THR A 257 14.79 -10.25 -4.18
CA THR A 257 14.58 -10.96 -5.45
C THR A 257 15.16 -10.16 -6.61
N ASP A 258 14.87 -8.86 -6.68
CA ASP A 258 15.39 -7.99 -7.75
C ASP A 258 16.91 -7.84 -7.65
N TYR A 259 17.47 -7.71 -6.45
CA TYR A 259 18.92 -7.73 -6.24
C TYR A 259 19.57 -9.03 -6.77
N LEU A 260 18.98 -10.19 -6.51
CA LEU A 260 19.48 -11.47 -7.03
C LEU A 260 19.36 -11.60 -8.56
N GLN A 261 18.39 -10.89 -9.15
CA GLN A 261 18.12 -10.89 -10.59
C GLN A 261 18.86 -9.78 -11.37
N GLY A 262 19.62 -8.92 -10.69
CA GLY A 262 20.43 -7.89 -11.32
C GLY A 262 19.77 -6.52 -11.43
N ASP A 263 18.85 -6.19 -10.51
CA ASP A 263 18.26 -4.86 -10.33
C ASP A 263 17.49 -4.37 -11.58
N THR A 264 16.54 -5.20 -12.04
CA THR A 264 15.82 -5.01 -13.31
C THR A 264 14.42 -4.43 -13.15
N TYR A 265 13.86 -4.50 -11.94
CA TYR A 265 12.50 -4.06 -11.63
C TYR A 265 12.49 -2.70 -10.93
N PHE A 266 13.23 -2.56 -9.83
CA PHE A 266 13.30 -1.31 -9.07
C PHE A 266 14.45 -0.44 -9.59
N LYS A 267 14.16 0.86 -9.74
CA LYS A 267 15.21 1.83 -10.06
C LYS A 267 16.21 1.89 -8.90
N ILE A 268 17.48 1.70 -9.23
CA ILE A 268 18.62 1.84 -8.31
C ILE A 268 19.44 3.09 -8.64
N HIS A 269 20.05 3.66 -7.60
CA HIS A 269 20.91 4.86 -7.71
C HIS A 269 22.36 4.59 -7.31
N ARG A 270 22.65 3.40 -6.79
CA ARG A 270 23.97 2.98 -6.30
C ARG A 270 24.04 1.45 -6.28
N GLU A 271 25.25 0.91 -6.18
CA GLU A 271 25.45 -0.50 -5.93
C GLU A 271 24.80 -0.91 -4.60
N ASN A 272 24.27 -2.14 -4.53
CA ASN A 272 23.60 -2.72 -3.36
C ASN A 272 22.34 -1.97 -2.89
N HIS A 273 21.80 -1.02 -3.66
CA HIS A 273 20.64 -0.24 -3.24
C HIS A 273 19.45 -1.12 -2.87
N ASN A 274 19.07 -2.09 -3.71
CA ASN A 274 17.99 -3.03 -3.39
C ASN A 274 18.32 -3.94 -2.20
N LEU A 275 19.59 -4.31 -2.00
CA LEU A 275 19.99 -5.10 -0.84
C LEU A 275 19.81 -4.30 0.46
N ASP A 276 20.19 -3.03 0.47
CA ASP A 276 20.00 -2.17 1.64
C ASP A 276 18.52 -1.92 1.90
N ARG A 277 17.71 -1.69 0.86
CA ARG A 277 16.25 -1.65 0.99
C ARG A 277 15.68 -2.93 1.59
N CYS A 278 16.10 -4.10 1.11
CA CYS A 278 15.69 -5.37 1.69
C CYS A 278 16.00 -5.43 3.20
N ARG A 279 17.20 -5.01 3.61
CA ARG A 279 17.64 -5.06 5.01
C ARG A 279 16.83 -4.13 5.92
N THR A 280 16.48 -2.93 5.47
CA THR A 280 15.59 -2.06 6.25
C THR A 280 14.23 -2.72 6.48
N GLN A 281 13.65 -3.34 5.44
CA GLN A 281 12.36 -4.01 5.56
C GLN A 281 12.43 -5.20 6.53
N PHE A 282 13.49 -6.02 6.47
CA PHE A 282 13.65 -7.17 7.38
C PHE A 282 13.90 -6.74 8.81
N LYS A 283 14.70 -5.68 9.02
CA LYS A 283 14.87 -5.06 10.33
C LYS A 283 13.53 -4.57 10.89
N LEU A 284 12.70 -3.95 10.05
CA LEU A 284 11.39 -3.45 10.43
C LEU A 284 10.42 -4.60 10.78
N VAL A 285 10.42 -5.71 10.01
CA VAL A 285 9.65 -6.93 10.35
C VAL A 285 10.06 -7.47 11.72
N SER A 286 11.37 -7.64 11.98
CA SER A 286 11.85 -8.11 13.28
C SER A 286 11.47 -7.18 14.44
N ASP A 287 11.49 -5.86 14.22
CA ASP A 287 11.07 -4.89 15.22
C ASP A 287 9.55 -4.93 15.49
N MET A 288 8.73 -5.11 14.43
CA MET A 288 7.29 -5.35 14.58
C MET A 288 7.00 -6.64 15.36
N GLU A 289 7.77 -7.70 15.15
CA GLU A 289 7.64 -8.96 15.90
C GLU A 289 8.01 -8.79 17.37
N ALA A 290 9.08 -8.06 17.67
CA ALA A 290 9.46 -7.73 19.04
C ALA A 290 8.38 -6.87 19.75
N LYS A 291 7.65 -6.05 18.99
CA LYS A 291 6.58 -5.15 19.46
C LYS A 291 5.16 -5.71 19.25
N TRP A 292 5.04 -7.00 18.90
CA TRP A 292 3.77 -7.59 18.47
C TRP A 292 2.62 -7.39 19.45
N ASP A 293 2.87 -7.62 20.74
CA ASP A 293 1.87 -7.42 21.79
C ASP A 293 1.43 -5.95 21.91
N THR A 294 2.33 -5.01 21.68
CA THR A 294 2.04 -3.57 21.71
C THR A 294 1.17 -3.18 20.51
N MET A 295 1.52 -3.63 19.30
CA MET A 295 0.71 -3.38 18.10
C MET A 295 -0.72 -3.92 18.27
N ASN A 296 -0.86 -5.16 18.77
CA ASN A 296 -2.17 -5.75 19.04
C ASN A 296 -2.95 -5.00 20.13
N LYS A 297 -2.29 -4.53 21.19
CA LYS A 297 -2.93 -3.70 22.23
C LYS A 297 -3.41 -2.37 21.68
N ILE A 298 -2.65 -1.74 20.78
CA ILE A 298 -3.04 -0.49 20.11
C ILE A 298 -4.32 -0.70 19.30
N ILE A 299 -4.36 -1.71 18.43
CA ILE A 299 -5.55 -2.00 17.63
C ILE A 299 -6.78 -2.26 18.50
N LYS A 300 -6.62 -2.99 19.62
CA LYS A 300 -7.70 -3.26 20.56
C LYS A 300 -8.28 -2.02 21.25
N LYS A 301 -7.61 -0.86 21.22
CA LYS A 301 -8.18 0.40 21.74
C LYS A 301 -9.35 0.90 20.88
N TYR A 302 -9.37 0.49 19.60
CA TYR A 302 -10.30 0.97 18.58
C TYR A 302 -11.34 -0.10 18.18
N HIS A 303 -11.40 -1.20 18.94
CA HIS A 303 -12.33 -2.33 18.78
C HIS A 303 -13.37 -2.35 19.91
#